data_AF-A0A9E2YAB2-F1
#
_entry.id   AF-A0A9E2YAB2-F1
#
_cell.length_a   1.000
_cell.length_b   1.000
_cell.length_c   1.000
_cell.angle_alpha   90.00
_cell.angle_beta   90.00
_cell.angle_gamma   90.00
#
_symmetry.space_group_name_H-M   'P 1'
#
loop_
_entity.id
_entity.type
_entity.pdbx_description
1 polymer ?
#
loop_
_entity_poly.entity_id
_entity_poly.type
_entity_poly.pdbx_seq_one_letter_code
_entity_poly.pdbx_strand_id
1 'polypeptide(L)'
;MQLDDGKSEGRGFYCAIGVVMWLETLEARRLMTVIPTADEQYMLELINRARANPSAEAARDSIDLNEGLSAGTISTAAKQPLAFNVDLITSARGHSQWMLDNQLFQHNGPGSTDPGTRMQQAGYNFNGTYGWGENIAWRGSTGTLDDDSITAQEHQDLFIDSGEPGRGHRVNIEDPSFKEIGVGIETGVFDGYNALMSTQDFGYTSGGSFLTGVAYTDAITADHFYEPGEGLGNITITATNTQNHAVYTTTTWSSGGYTLAVPSGSYSVTASGAGLGANGASNVVSDGTVTVGSLNVEADFTPSTTSSGGTAGGTAGTGGGSNNSTPPTAVLSAKSLNAVASSYTFTITYTGTTAISASTFDKNDLVITGPNGYRGKPTFISAVASSAGKVQKVTYRLSPPAKKWSALYDGVYHVYVRANQVEDMAGNFMPQTLLGYFKIRI
;
A
#
# COMPACT_ATOMS: atom_id res chain seq x y z
N MET A 1 -64.09 58.83 40.61
CA MET A 1 -64.03 59.02 42.08
C MET A 1 -64.02 57.63 42.68
N GLN A 2 -63.00 57.35 43.48
CA GLN A 2 -62.93 56.29 44.48
C GLN A 2 -62.73 54.83 44.02
N LEU A 3 -61.94 54.17 44.86
CA LEU A 3 -61.36 52.84 44.85
C LEU A 3 -62.38 51.76 45.22
N ASP A 4 -61.96 50.52 44.99
CA ASP A 4 -61.88 49.42 45.97
C ASP A 4 -62.77 48.18 45.84
N ASP A 5 -62.10 47.07 46.18
CA ASP A 5 -62.59 45.85 46.86
C ASP A 5 -63.16 44.64 46.08
N GLY A 6 -62.37 43.56 46.12
CA GLY A 6 -62.77 42.37 46.90
C GLY A 6 -63.37 41.16 46.16
N LYS A 7 -62.55 40.10 46.06
CA LYS A 7 -62.78 38.63 46.25
C LYS A 7 -64.25 38.16 46.31
N SER A 8 -64.71 37.03 45.75
CA SER A 8 -64.17 35.72 45.36
C SER A 8 -65.27 35.02 44.55
N GLU A 9 -64.97 34.04 43.68
CA GLU A 9 -65.39 32.64 43.84
C GLU A 9 -64.88 31.81 42.65
N GLY A 10 -64.38 30.61 42.94
CA GLY A 10 -63.84 29.68 41.96
C GLY A 10 -64.90 29.07 41.05
N ARG A 11 -64.55 28.93 39.77
CA ARG A 11 -65.15 27.97 38.86
C ARG A 11 -64.03 27.21 38.17
N GLY A 12 -63.99 25.89 38.41
CA GLY A 12 -63.06 25.00 37.75
C GLY A 12 -63.31 24.99 36.24
N PHE A 13 -62.25 25.22 35.48
CA PHE A 13 -62.19 24.90 34.06
C PHE A 13 -61.37 23.62 33.90
N TYR A 14 -62.01 22.59 33.37
CA TYR A 14 -61.31 21.42 32.84
C TYR A 14 -60.50 21.87 31.62
N CYS A 15 -59.18 21.85 31.73
CA CYS A 15 -58.28 21.93 30.58
C CYS A 15 -57.84 20.50 30.26
N ALA A 16 -58.33 19.94 29.16
CA ALA A 16 -57.80 18.70 28.62
C ALA A 16 -56.38 18.97 28.13
N ILE A 17 -55.38 18.57 28.91
CA ILE A 17 -53.99 18.53 28.47
C ILE A 17 -53.89 17.39 27.46
N GLY A 18 -54.03 17.73 26.17
CA GLY A 18 -53.59 16.86 25.10
C GLY A 18 -52.08 16.71 25.22
N VAL A 19 -51.63 15.57 25.74
CA VAL A 19 -50.23 15.18 25.66
C VAL A 19 -49.95 14.92 24.19
N VAL A 20 -49.44 15.93 23.48
CA VAL A 20 -48.77 15.73 22.19
C VAL A 20 -47.48 15.01 22.52
N MET A 21 -47.48 13.69 22.37
CA MET A 21 -46.24 12.91 22.33
C MET A 21 -45.51 13.31 21.05
N TRP A 22 -44.51 14.16 21.19
CA TRP A 22 -43.48 14.33 20.18
C TRP A 22 -42.69 13.02 20.16
N LEU A 23 -43.04 12.11 19.25
CA LEU A 23 -42.10 11.09 18.82
C LEU A 23 -41.00 11.83 18.06
N GLU A 24 -39.89 12.13 18.73
CA GLU A 24 -38.65 12.37 18.01
C GLU A 24 -38.38 11.10 17.21
N THR A 25 -38.39 11.24 15.89
CA THR A 25 -37.93 10.18 15.02
C THR A 25 -36.45 10.07 15.33
N LEU A 26 -36.02 8.96 15.95
CA LEU A 26 -34.60 8.64 16.04
C LEU A 26 -34.04 8.77 14.63
N GLU A 27 -33.18 9.77 14.40
CA GLU A 27 -32.43 9.82 13.16
C GLU A 27 -31.81 8.44 12.96
N ALA A 28 -31.90 7.94 11.73
CA ALA A 28 -31.24 6.68 11.42
C ALA A 28 -29.77 6.85 11.83
N ARG A 29 -29.31 6.07 12.82
CA ARG A 29 -27.88 5.80 13.01
C ARG A 29 -27.41 5.12 11.73
N ARG A 30 -27.13 5.92 10.70
CA ARG A 30 -26.14 5.56 9.70
C ARG A 30 -24.85 5.56 10.48
N LEU A 31 -24.41 4.37 10.87
CA LEU A 31 -23.02 4.16 11.22
C LEU A 31 -22.23 4.65 10.00
N MET A 32 -21.71 5.88 10.07
CA MET A 32 -20.72 6.37 9.11
C MET A 32 -19.51 5.47 9.36
N THR A 33 -19.38 4.40 8.59
CA THR A 33 -18.16 3.60 8.63
C THR A 33 -17.02 4.51 8.20
N VAL A 34 -16.09 4.78 9.11
CA VAL A 34 -14.85 5.47 8.80
C VAL A 34 -14.06 4.56 7.86
N ILE A 35 -13.85 5.02 6.63
CA ILE A 35 -13.04 4.34 5.62
C ILE A 35 -11.95 5.31 5.12
N PRO A 36 -10.77 4.81 4.73
CA PRO A 36 -9.71 5.66 4.20
C PRO A 36 -10.15 6.42 2.94
N THR A 37 -9.72 7.66 2.79
CA THR A 37 -9.82 8.39 1.52
C THR A 37 -8.75 7.91 0.53
N ALA A 38 -8.79 8.42 -0.71
CA ALA A 38 -7.75 8.14 -1.69
C ALA A 38 -6.40 8.74 -1.29
N ASP A 39 -6.37 9.97 -0.77
CA ASP A 39 -5.13 10.62 -0.31
C ASP A 39 -4.54 9.96 0.93
N GLU A 40 -5.39 9.52 1.86
CA GLU A 40 -4.92 8.76 3.02
C GLU A 40 -4.30 7.43 2.58
N GLN A 41 -4.94 6.73 1.63
CA GLN A 41 -4.34 5.53 1.03
C GLN A 41 -2.99 5.87 0.39
N TYR A 42 -2.91 6.92 -0.41
CA TYR A 42 -1.67 7.35 -1.04
C TYR A 42 -0.55 7.65 -0.03
N MET A 43 -0.88 8.34 1.08
CA MET A 43 0.05 8.56 2.20
C MET A 43 0.54 7.22 2.79
N LEU A 44 -0.34 6.25 3.01
CA LEU A 44 0.05 4.92 3.48
C LEU A 44 1.00 4.22 2.51
N GLU A 45 0.74 4.29 1.21
CA GLU A 45 1.56 3.66 0.17
C GLU A 45 2.96 4.28 0.13
N LEU A 46 3.07 5.60 0.32
CA LEU A 46 4.36 6.29 0.43
C LEU A 46 5.13 5.86 1.69
N ILE A 47 4.44 5.76 2.83
CA ILE A 47 5.02 5.26 4.10
C ILE A 47 5.49 3.81 3.95
N ASN A 48 4.67 2.94 3.35
CA ASN A 48 5.02 1.53 3.16
C ASN A 48 6.15 1.35 2.14
N ARG A 49 6.25 2.20 1.10
CA ARG A 49 7.41 2.24 0.20
C ARG A 49 8.69 2.60 0.94
N ALA A 50 8.63 3.58 1.84
CA ALA A 50 9.75 3.97 2.69
C ALA A 50 10.20 2.80 3.57
N ARG A 51 9.25 2.21 4.30
CA ARG A 51 9.45 1.07 5.20
C ARG A 51 10.01 -0.16 4.47
N ALA A 52 9.54 -0.45 3.26
CA ALA A 52 9.99 -1.57 2.45
C ALA A 52 11.44 -1.40 1.96
N ASN A 53 11.89 -0.16 1.73
CA ASN A 53 13.28 0.12 1.34
C ASN A 53 13.77 1.50 1.84
N PRO A 54 14.21 1.56 3.11
CA PRO A 54 14.55 2.83 3.77
C PRO A 54 15.72 3.55 3.08
N SER A 55 16.70 2.79 2.59
CA SER A 55 17.84 3.35 1.87
C SER A 55 17.47 3.89 0.51
N ALA A 56 16.53 3.25 -0.20
CA ALA A 56 16.06 3.78 -1.47
C ALA A 56 15.20 5.03 -1.26
N GLU A 57 14.39 5.09 -0.21
CA GLU A 57 13.61 6.27 0.11
C GLU A 57 14.51 7.46 0.43
N ALA A 58 15.49 7.29 1.32
CA ALA A 58 16.49 8.33 1.61
C ALA A 58 17.24 8.79 0.34
N ALA A 59 17.57 7.86 -0.56
CA ALA A 59 18.22 8.19 -1.82
C ALA A 59 17.31 8.97 -2.79
N ARG A 60 15.98 8.81 -2.74
CA ARG A 60 15.04 9.60 -3.56
C ARG A 60 15.13 11.08 -3.22
N ASP A 61 15.33 11.39 -1.95
CA ASP A 61 15.41 12.75 -1.43
C ASP A 61 16.85 13.27 -1.28
N SER A 62 17.83 12.49 -1.75
CA SER A 62 19.26 12.82 -1.69
C SER A 62 19.77 13.08 -0.26
N ILE A 63 19.23 12.37 0.72
CA ILE A 63 19.65 12.43 2.13
C ILE A 63 20.37 11.13 2.54
N ASP A 64 21.21 11.21 3.57
CA ASP A 64 21.64 9.99 4.29
C ASP A 64 20.54 9.59 5.28
N LEU A 65 20.24 8.29 5.36
CA LEU A 65 19.14 7.77 6.18
C LEU A 65 19.26 8.19 7.66
N ASN A 66 20.49 8.32 8.18
CA ASN A 66 20.76 8.71 9.56
C ASN A 66 21.34 10.14 9.66
N GLU A 67 21.22 11.00 8.64
CA GLU A 67 21.57 12.41 8.81
C GLU A 67 20.71 13.05 9.91
N GLY A 68 21.33 13.84 10.79
CA GLY A 68 20.65 14.37 11.98
C GLY A 68 20.43 13.35 13.11
N LEU A 69 20.88 12.10 12.95
CA LEU A 69 20.79 11.02 13.93
C LEU A 69 22.16 10.45 14.31
N SER A 70 22.22 9.74 15.43
CA SER A 70 23.35 8.85 15.70
C SER A 70 23.44 7.77 14.61
N ALA A 71 24.66 7.40 14.21
CA ALA A 71 24.86 6.40 13.19
C ALA A 71 24.21 5.06 13.58
N GLY A 72 23.37 4.52 12.69
CA GLY A 72 22.70 3.24 12.88
C GLY A 72 21.41 3.28 13.71
N THR A 73 20.90 4.47 14.07
CA THR A 73 19.58 4.62 14.71
C THR A 73 18.49 3.98 13.85
N ILE A 74 18.44 4.31 12.56
CA ILE A 74 17.54 3.69 11.59
C ILE A 74 18.32 2.64 10.79
N SER A 75 17.89 1.39 10.91
CA SER A 75 18.40 0.27 10.13
C SER A 75 17.97 0.36 8.66
N THR A 76 18.82 -0.09 7.73
CA THR A 76 18.48 -0.20 6.31
C THR A 76 17.64 -1.44 5.97
N ALA A 77 17.38 -2.32 6.95
CA ALA A 77 16.52 -3.48 6.76
C ALA A 77 15.09 -3.03 6.42
N ALA A 78 14.40 -3.82 5.60
CA ALA A 78 12.98 -3.64 5.32
C ALA A 78 12.15 -3.84 6.60
N LYS A 79 11.11 -3.02 6.76
CA LYS A 79 10.12 -3.10 7.84
C LYS A 79 8.85 -3.72 7.27
N GLN A 80 8.03 -4.26 8.18
CA GLN A 80 6.70 -4.72 7.81
C GLN A 80 5.85 -3.53 7.31
N PRO A 81 4.95 -3.75 6.33
CA PRO A 81 3.97 -2.76 5.95
C PRO A 81 3.05 -2.47 7.13
N LEU A 82 2.61 -1.22 7.24
CA LEU A 82 1.54 -0.83 8.14
C LEU A 82 0.21 -1.15 7.48
N ALA A 83 -0.72 -1.66 8.30
CA ALA A 83 -2.10 -1.89 7.89
C ALA A 83 -2.99 -0.77 8.44
N PHE A 84 -3.99 -0.34 7.66
CA PHE A 84 -4.95 0.64 8.19
C PHE A 84 -5.76 0.07 9.35
N ASN A 85 -5.96 0.89 10.37
CA ASN A 85 -6.92 0.67 11.44
C ASN A 85 -7.90 1.85 11.51
N VAL A 86 -9.20 1.57 11.41
CA VAL A 86 -10.25 2.61 11.32
C VAL A 86 -10.43 3.43 12.59
N ASP A 87 -10.08 2.88 13.76
CA ASP A 87 -10.11 3.63 15.02
C ASP A 87 -8.94 4.63 15.07
N LEU A 88 -7.76 4.23 14.57
CA LEU A 88 -6.63 5.15 14.42
C LEU A 88 -6.93 6.24 13.37
N ILE A 89 -7.59 5.92 12.26
CA ILE A 89 -8.03 6.94 11.27
C ILE A 89 -8.97 7.94 11.93
N THR A 90 -9.90 7.45 12.76
CA THR A 90 -10.84 8.30 13.50
C THR A 90 -10.10 9.26 14.45
N SER A 91 -9.10 8.75 15.17
CA SER A 91 -8.22 9.55 16.04
C SER A 91 -7.46 10.62 15.24
N ALA A 92 -6.78 10.21 14.17
CA ALA A 92 -5.96 11.07 13.34
C ALA A 92 -6.77 12.19 12.67
N ARG A 93 -7.92 11.87 12.04
CA ARG A 93 -8.80 12.88 11.43
C ARG A 93 -9.33 13.86 12.46
N GLY A 94 -9.76 13.35 13.62
CA GLY A 94 -10.23 14.17 14.73
C GLY A 94 -9.16 15.16 15.20
N HIS A 95 -7.90 14.75 15.23
CA HIS A 95 -6.78 15.63 15.61
C HIS A 95 -6.43 16.65 14.53
N SER A 96 -6.37 16.24 13.25
CA SER A 96 -6.17 17.17 12.12
C SER A 96 -7.25 18.24 12.07
N GLN A 97 -8.53 17.86 12.19
CA GLN A 97 -9.63 18.82 12.25
C GLN A 97 -9.54 19.72 13.47
N TRP A 98 -9.18 19.18 14.64
CA TRP A 98 -9.03 19.99 15.85
C TRP A 98 -7.91 21.03 15.72
N MET A 99 -6.77 20.68 15.11
CA MET A 99 -5.67 21.61 14.84
C MET A 99 -6.13 22.76 13.93
N LEU A 100 -6.89 22.45 12.88
CA LEU A 100 -7.52 23.45 12.00
C LEU A 100 -8.49 24.35 12.78
N ASP A 101 -9.43 23.77 13.52
CA ASP A 101 -10.47 24.53 14.22
C ASP A 101 -9.92 25.48 15.29
N ASN A 102 -8.81 25.09 15.93
CA ASN A 102 -8.22 25.84 17.04
C ASN A 102 -7.03 26.70 16.63
N GLN A 103 -6.60 26.66 15.36
CA GLN A 103 -5.43 27.37 14.86
C GLN A 103 -4.17 27.06 15.68
N LEU A 104 -3.97 25.79 16.00
CA LEU A 104 -2.80 25.28 16.75
C LEU A 104 -2.18 24.10 16.02
N PHE A 105 -0.85 24.05 15.95
CA PHE A 105 -0.11 22.92 15.40
C PHE A 105 0.74 22.28 16.50
N GLN A 106 0.26 21.17 17.05
CA GLN A 106 0.88 20.48 18.20
C GLN A 106 0.34 19.05 18.38
N HIS A 107 1.11 18.21 19.05
CA HIS A 107 0.73 16.84 19.38
C HIS A 107 -0.35 16.72 20.46
N ASN A 108 -0.46 17.69 21.35
CA ASN A 108 -1.46 17.65 22.44
C ASN A 108 -2.80 18.17 21.95
N GLY A 109 -3.84 17.37 22.12
CA GLY A 109 -5.20 17.64 21.64
C GLY A 109 -6.10 18.34 22.68
N PRO A 110 -7.43 18.24 22.50
CA PRO A 110 -8.42 18.82 23.41
C PRO A 110 -8.15 18.45 24.88
N GLY A 111 -8.09 19.44 25.77
CA GLY A 111 -7.83 19.18 27.18
C GLY A 111 -6.42 18.64 27.49
N SER A 112 -5.45 18.86 26.58
CA SER A 112 -4.08 18.33 26.67
C SER A 112 -3.98 16.80 26.63
N THR A 113 -4.91 16.14 25.92
CA THR A 113 -4.79 14.71 25.64
C THR A 113 -3.56 14.42 24.79
N ASP A 114 -2.80 13.40 25.16
CA ASP A 114 -1.73 12.87 24.31
C ASP A 114 -2.31 12.00 23.16
N PRO A 115 -1.51 11.64 22.14
CA PRO A 115 -1.98 10.83 21.01
C PRO A 115 -2.55 9.48 21.44
N GLY A 116 -1.88 8.76 22.35
CA GLY A 116 -2.37 7.47 22.86
C GLY A 116 -3.75 7.57 23.52
N THR A 117 -4.01 8.64 24.26
CA THR A 117 -5.33 8.90 24.85
C THR A 117 -6.39 9.12 23.76
N ARG A 118 -6.08 9.88 22.70
CA ARG A 118 -6.99 10.09 21.57
C ARG A 118 -7.28 8.79 20.81
N MET A 119 -6.26 7.98 20.54
CA MET A 119 -6.40 6.67 19.91
C MET A 119 -7.33 5.76 20.74
N GLN A 120 -7.16 5.71 22.06
CA GLN A 120 -8.02 4.93 22.94
C GLN A 120 -9.47 5.47 22.97
N GLN A 121 -9.65 6.79 22.98
CA GLN A 121 -10.97 7.42 22.91
C GLN A 121 -11.68 7.14 21.57
N ALA A 122 -10.93 7.01 20.49
CA ALA A 122 -11.43 6.63 19.17
C ALA A 122 -11.79 5.13 19.07
N GLY A 123 -11.39 4.32 20.05
CA GLY A 123 -11.73 2.89 20.15
C GLY A 123 -10.55 1.94 20.00
N TYR A 124 -9.35 2.45 19.68
CA TYR A 124 -8.17 1.59 19.50
C TYR A 124 -7.77 0.93 20.81
N ASN A 125 -7.68 -0.40 20.80
CA ASN A 125 -7.53 -1.18 22.01
C ASN A 125 -6.07 -1.59 22.29
N PHE A 126 -5.42 -0.83 23.17
CA PHE A 126 -4.09 -1.14 23.68
C PHE A 126 -4.13 -2.32 24.67
N ASN A 127 -3.66 -3.49 24.23
CA ASN A 127 -3.64 -4.73 25.02
C ASN A 127 -2.22 -5.32 25.07
N GLY A 128 -1.88 -5.92 26.21
CA GLY A 128 -0.62 -6.64 26.37
C GLY A 128 0.60 -5.73 26.12
N THR A 129 1.46 -6.14 25.19
CA THR A 129 2.61 -5.34 24.73
C THR A 129 2.13 -4.40 23.64
N TYR A 130 2.14 -3.11 23.92
CA TYR A 130 1.67 -2.10 23.00
C TYR A 130 2.57 -0.86 23.00
N GLY A 131 2.36 0.00 22.01
CA GLY A 131 3.00 1.30 21.86
C GLY A 131 2.35 2.08 20.74
N TRP A 132 2.66 3.37 20.70
CA TRP A 132 2.09 4.30 19.75
C TRP A 132 3.12 5.38 19.38
N GLY A 133 2.90 6.02 18.25
CA GLY A 133 3.65 7.18 17.76
C GLY A 133 2.72 8.10 16.99
N GLU A 134 3.10 9.36 16.84
CA GLU A 134 2.35 10.32 16.03
C GLU A 134 3.29 11.19 15.21
N ASN A 135 2.97 11.38 13.94
CA ASN A 135 3.49 12.49 13.14
C ASN A 135 2.35 13.45 12.79
N ILE A 136 2.66 14.74 12.69
CA ILE A 136 1.73 15.75 12.21
C ILE A 136 2.43 16.59 11.14
N ALA A 137 1.69 16.98 10.10
CA ALA A 137 2.18 17.89 9.07
C ALA A 137 1.07 18.84 8.64
N TRP A 138 1.47 19.97 8.08
CA TRP A 138 0.56 20.82 7.32
C TRP A 138 1.31 21.57 6.24
N ARG A 139 0.63 21.84 5.13
CA ARG A 139 1.08 22.76 4.10
C ARG A 139 -0.03 23.71 3.69
N GLY A 140 0.32 24.99 3.57
CA GLY A 140 -0.58 26.07 3.20
C GLY A 140 -0.39 26.55 1.75
N SER A 141 -1.47 27.03 1.15
CA SER A 141 -1.50 27.71 -0.15
C SER A 141 -2.40 28.95 -0.09
N THR A 142 -2.04 30.00 -0.83
CA THR A 142 -2.93 31.15 -1.07
C THR A 142 -3.95 30.89 -2.19
N GLY A 143 -3.82 29.76 -2.90
CA GLY A 143 -4.70 29.34 -3.99
C GLY A 143 -5.46 28.07 -3.66
N THR A 144 -5.98 27.41 -4.70
CA THR A 144 -6.57 26.06 -4.58
C THR A 144 -5.50 25.06 -4.17
N LEU A 145 -5.88 24.11 -3.31
CA LEU A 145 -5.02 23.00 -2.90
C LEU A 145 -5.01 21.92 -3.99
N ASP A 146 -3.86 21.27 -4.11
CA ASP A 146 -3.66 20.04 -4.88
C ASP A 146 -3.33 18.96 -3.84
N ASP A 147 -4.37 18.29 -3.35
CA ASP A 147 -4.30 17.42 -2.18
C ASP A 147 -3.33 16.25 -2.43
N ASP A 148 -3.37 15.63 -3.61
CA ASP A 148 -2.46 14.56 -4.04
C ASP A 148 -0.99 15.01 -3.96
N SER A 149 -0.69 16.17 -4.56
CA SER A 149 0.67 16.72 -4.61
C SER A 149 1.17 17.15 -3.23
N ILE A 150 0.29 17.75 -2.42
CA ILE A 150 0.62 18.16 -1.05
C ILE A 150 0.83 16.93 -0.16
N THR A 151 0.02 15.89 -0.31
CA THR A 151 0.18 14.61 0.41
C THR A 151 1.57 14.00 0.16
N ALA A 152 2.01 13.96 -1.10
CA ALA A 152 3.36 13.49 -1.43
C ALA A 152 4.47 14.38 -0.83
N GLN A 153 4.26 15.70 -0.83
CA GLN A 153 5.22 16.65 -0.23
C GLN A 153 5.26 16.55 1.29
N GLU A 154 4.15 16.31 1.97
CA GLU A 154 4.11 16.11 3.41
C GLU A 154 4.82 14.82 3.81
N HIS A 155 4.63 13.72 3.08
CA HIS A 155 5.44 12.51 3.29
C HIS A 155 6.93 12.81 3.13
N GLN A 156 7.32 13.50 2.06
CA GLN A 156 8.71 13.89 1.83
C GLN A 156 9.25 14.77 2.96
N ASP A 157 8.49 15.75 3.45
CA ASP A 157 8.90 16.61 4.57
C ASP A 157 9.06 15.83 5.87
N LEU A 158 8.14 14.94 6.18
CA LEU A 158 8.18 14.09 7.37
C LEU A 158 9.31 13.06 7.29
N PHE A 159 9.70 12.64 6.08
CA PHE A 159 10.83 11.74 5.89
C PHE A 159 12.17 12.50 5.90
N ILE A 160 12.31 13.61 5.19
CA ILE A 160 13.51 14.47 5.24
C ILE A 160 13.69 15.06 6.63
N ASP A 161 12.62 15.47 7.27
CA ASP A 161 12.54 15.84 8.68
C ASP A 161 13.61 16.84 9.17
N SER A 162 14.06 17.71 8.27
CA SER A 162 15.17 18.62 8.54
C SER A 162 14.83 19.67 9.61
N GLY A 163 13.53 19.94 9.77
CA GLY A 163 12.97 20.87 10.76
C GLY A 163 12.88 20.31 12.18
N GLU A 164 12.88 18.98 12.37
CA GLU A 164 12.78 18.36 13.69
C GLU A 164 14.16 17.89 14.20
N PRO A 165 14.65 18.43 15.33
CA PRO A 165 15.83 17.90 15.99
C PRO A 165 15.66 16.42 16.33
N GLY A 166 16.58 15.58 15.85
CA GLY A 166 16.52 14.14 16.11
C GLY A 166 15.56 13.37 15.19
N ARG A 167 15.08 14.00 14.10
CA ARG A 167 14.33 13.33 13.02
C ARG A 167 13.17 12.46 13.53
N GLY A 168 12.41 12.99 14.50
CA GLY A 168 11.36 12.23 15.20
C GLY A 168 10.32 11.63 14.25
N HIS A 169 9.95 12.35 13.19
CA HIS A 169 8.96 11.89 12.23
C HIS A 169 9.49 10.73 11.37
N ARG A 170 10.73 10.85 10.89
CA ARG A 170 11.41 9.77 10.15
C ARG A 170 11.61 8.53 11.02
N VAL A 171 11.96 8.72 12.29
CA VAL A 171 12.12 7.63 13.26
C VAL A 171 10.80 6.90 13.48
N ASN A 172 9.67 7.61 13.58
CA ASN A 172 8.34 6.99 13.66
C ASN A 172 7.99 6.20 12.38
N ILE A 173 8.18 6.79 11.19
CA ILE A 173 7.94 6.12 9.90
C ILE A 173 8.73 4.81 9.80
N GLU A 174 9.98 4.81 10.27
CA GLU A 174 10.90 3.68 10.17
C GLU A 174 10.95 2.77 11.41
N ASP A 175 10.07 2.97 12.39
CA ASP A 175 10.03 2.10 13.57
C ASP A 175 9.50 0.70 13.17
N PRO A 176 10.30 -0.37 13.34
CA PRO A 176 9.92 -1.73 12.95
C PRO A 176 8.80 -2.32 13.80
N SER A 177 8.51 -1.76 14.98
CA SER A 177 7.52 -2.28 15.92
C SER A 177 6.09 -1.99 15.49
N PHE A 178 5.85 -0.85 14.83
CA PHE A 178 4.51 -0.48 14.36
C PHE A 178 3.97 -1.48 13.34
N LYS A 179 2.68 -1.77 13.49
CA LYS A 179 1.90 -2.69 12.65
C LYS A 179 0.70 -2.02 12.01
N GLU A 180 0.14 -1.03 12.67
CA GLU A 180 -1.09 -0.39 12.27
C GLU A 180 -0.88 1.12 12.19
N ILE A 181 -1.68 1.77 11.36
CA ILE A 181 -1.68 3.21 11.22
C ILE A 181 -3.09 3.72 10.97
N GLY A 182 -3.36 4.92 11.45
CA GLY A 182 -4.42 5.79 10.96
C GLY A 182 -3.79 7.02 10.33
N VAL A 183 -4.23 7.37 9.13
CA VAL A 183 -3.89 8.65 8.51
C VAL A 183 -5.16 9.46 8.47
N GLY A 184 -5.09 10.71 8.92
CA GLY A 184 -6.21 11.65 8.89
C GLY A 184 -5.81 12.92 8.18
N ILE A 185 -6.29 13.10 6.96
CA ILE A 185 -6.03 14.28 6.13
C ILE A 185 -7.30 15.14 6.11
N GLU A 186 -7.18 16.38 6.56
CA GLU A 186 -8.28 17.34 6.59
C GLU A 186 -7.84 18.64 5.91
N THR A 187 -8.75 19.23 5.13
CA THR A 187 -8.52 20.55 4.52
C THR A 187 -9.29 21.63 5.27
N GLY A 188 -8.69 22.80 5.44
CA GLY A 188 -9.34 23.92 6.10
C GLY A 188 -8.56 25.22 5.94
N VAL A 189 -8.81 26.17 6.83
CA VAL A 189 -8.00 27.39 6.91
C VAL A 189 -7.07 27.27 8.11
N PHE A 190 -5.78 27.50 7.93
CA PHE A 190 -4.79 27.54 9.00
C PHE A 190 -3.82 28.69 8.80
N ASP A 191 -3.63 29.52 9.82
CA ASP A 191 -2.76 30.71 9.79
C ASP A 191 -3.03 31.63 8.58
N GLY A 192 -4.30 31.71 8.16
CA GLY A 192 -4.75 32.52 7.03
C GLY A 192 -4.55 31.92 5.63
N TYR A 193 -4.06 30.67 5.53
CA TYR A 193 -3.91 29.94 4.27
C TYR A 193 -4.99 28.87 4.12
N ASN A 194 -5.34 28.51 2.89
CA ASN A 194 -5.97 27.22 2.64
C ASN A 194 -4.91 26.17 2.97
N ALA A 195 -5.22 25.21 3.83
CA ALA A 195 -4.26 24.26 4.35
C ALA A 195 -4.77 22.84 4.21
N LEU A 196 -3.87 21.93 3.86
CA LEU A 196 -4.00 20.50 4.13
C LEU A 196 -3.27 20.25 5.44
N MET A 197 -3.95 19.60 6.38
CA MET A 197 -3.47 19.24 7.70
C MET A 197 -3.54 17.73 7.83
N SER A 198 -2.44 17.08 8.19
CA SER A 198 -2.38 15.64 8.33
C SER A 198 -1.87 15.20 9.70
N THR A 199 -2.41 14.08 10.17
CA THR A 199 -1.97 13.35 11.35
C THR A 199 -1.75 11.89 10.95
N GLN A 200 -0.63 11.30 11.37
CA GLN A 200 -0.30 9.88 11.21
C GLN A 200 -0.19 9.26 12.60
N ASP A 201 -1.21 8.48 12.99
CA ASP A 201 -1.29 7.78 14.26
C ASP A 201 -0.80 6.35 14.08
N PHE A 202 0.39 6.04 14.60
CA PHE A 202 1.02 4.71 14.52
C PHE A 202 0.68 3.87 15.75
N GLY A 203 0.45 2.57 15.56
CA GLY A 203 0.11 1.65 16.63
C GLY A 203 0.77 0.28 16.51
N TYR A 204 1.09 -0.31 17.66
CA TYR A 204 1.19 -1.76 17.81
C TYR A 204 0.55 -2.19 19.12
N THR A 205 -0.02 -3.38 19.11
CA THR A 205 -0.66 -4.02 20.27
C THR A 205 -0.45 -5.53 20.19
N SER A 206 -0.54 -6.24 21.32
CA SER A 206 -0.44 -7.70 21.29
C SER A 206 -1.57 -8.28 20.44
N GLY A 207 -1.22 -9.03 19.40
CA GLY A 207 -2.22 -9.56 18.48
C GLY A 207 -1.63 -10.27 17.28
N GLY A 208 -2.51 -10.60 16.34
CA GLY A 208 -2.16 -11.21 15.06
C GLY A 208 -1.36 -10.28 14.15
N SER A 209 -1.08 -10.78 12.95
CA SER A 209 -0.50 -9.99 11.87
C SER A 209 -1.55 -9.81 10.78
N PHE A 210 -1.33 -8.84 9.91
CA PHE A 210 -2.26 -8.48 8.86
C PHE A 210 -1.70 -8.85 7.49
N LEU A 211 -2.58 -9.37 6.62
CA LEU A 211 -2.46 -9.17 5.19
C LEU A 211 -3.09 -7.82 4.86
N THR A 212 -2.34 -6.97 4.18
CA THR A 212 -2.79 -5.64 3.78
C THR A 212 -2.26 -5.30 2.39
N GLY A 213 -2.69 -4.20 1.82
CA GLY A 213 -2.33 -3.76 0.48
C GLY A 213 -3.49 -3.06 -0.19
N VAL A 214 -3.40 -2.92 -1.50
CA VAL A 214 -4.35 -2.14 -2.30
C VAL A 214 -4.74 -2.86 -3.58
N ALA A 215 -6.03 -2.79 -3.94
CA ALA A 215 -6.50 -3.11 -5.28
C ALA A 215 -6.72 -1.82 -6.08
N TYR A 216 -6.06 -1.65 -7.22
CA TYR A 216 -6.06 -0.39 -7.97
C TYR A 216 -5.82 -0.59 -9.46
N THR A 217 -6.21 0.37 -10.29
CA THR A 217 -6.15 0.21 -11.75
C THR A 217 -4.77 0.40 -12.37
N ASP A 218 -3.86 1.13 -11.71
CA ASP A 218 -2.53 1.49 -12.26
C ASP A 218 -2.66 2.18 -13.64
N ALA A 219 -3.62 3.09 -13.74
CA ALA A 219 -4.08 3.71 -14.98
C ALA A 219 -3.74 5.20 -15.09
N ILE A 220 -3.40 5.88 -13.98
CA ILE A 220 -2.94 7.27 -14.00
C ILE A 220 -1.48 7.28 -14.46
N THR A 221 -0.59 6.68 -13.68
CA THR A 221 0.77 6.36 -14.09
C THR A 221 0.97 4.86 -14.00
N ALA A 222 1.27 4.20 -15.14
CA ALA A 222 1.54 2.76 -15.15
C ALA A 222 2.95 2.46 -14.60
N ASP A 223 3.14 2.60 -13.29
CA ASP A 223 4.40 2.35 -12.59
C ASP A 223 4.31 1.32 -11.45
N HIS A 224 3.13 0.72 -11.27
CA HIS A 224 2.80 -0.21 -10.19
C HIS A 224 2.94 0.44 -8.81
N PHE A 225 2.46 1.67 -8.69
CA PHE A 225 2.29 2.38 -7.44
C PHE A 225 0.92 3.02 -7.43
N TYR A 226 0.22 2.97 -6.29
CA TYR A 226 -1.10 3.57 -6.17
C TYR A 226 -1.03 5.08 -6.27
N GLU A 227 -1.95 5.66 -7.02
CA GLU A 227 -2.22 7.09 -7.03
C GLU A 227 -3.69 7.40 -6.68
N PRO A 228 -3.99 8.57 -6.09
CA PRO A 228 -5.36 8.95 -5.79
C PRO A 228 -6.26 8.86 -7.04
N GLY A 229 -7.37 8.14 -6.90
CA GLY A 229 -8.33 7.91 -7.99
C GLY A 229 -8.21 6.56 -8.69
N GLU A 230 -7.16 5.77 -8.42
CA GLU A 230 -6.99 4.43 -9.01
C GLU A 230 -7.67 3.31 -8.23
N GLY A 231 -8.09 3.60 -7.00
CA GLY A 231 -8.64 2.62 -6.06
C GLY A 231 -9.83 1.83 -6.60
N LEU A 232 -9.76 0.51 -6.46
CA LEU A 232 -10.85 -0.41 -6.77
C LEU A 232 -11.55 -0.81 -5.47
N GLY A 233 -12.71 -0.20 -5.23
CA GLY A 233 -13.59 -0.58 -4.12
C GLY A 233 -14.41 -1.83 -4.38
N ASN A 234 -14.88 -2.46 -3.31
CA ASN A 234 -15.72 -3.68 -3.35
C ASN A 234 -15.02 -4.91 -3.96
N ILE A 235 -13.70 -4.96 -3.94
CA ILE A 235 -12.92 -6.14 -4.32
C ILE A 235 -12.86 -7.08 -3.13
N THR A 236 -13.32 -8.31 -3.32
CA THR A 236 -13.22 -9.36 -2.28
C THR A 236 -11.82 -9.92 -2.26
N ILE A 237 -11.12 -9.73 -1.15
CA ILE A 237 -9.81 -10.35 -0.88
C ILE A 237 -10.04 -11.64 -0.12
N THR A 238 -9.44 -12.73 -0.59
CA THR A 238 -9.56 -14.07 -0.01
C THR A 238 -8.18 -14.63 0.25
N ALA A 239 -7.89 -14.95 1.51
CA ALA A 239 -6.70 -15.67 1.94
C ALA A 239 -7.08 -17.09 2.36
N THR A 240 -6.61 -18.09 1.63
CA THR A 240 -6.86 -19.51 1.93
C THR A 240 -5.58 -20.15 2.47
N ASN A 241 -5.60 -20.60 3.72
CA ASN A 241 -4.46 -21.25 4.33
C ASN A 241 -4.12 -22.56 3.58
N THR A 242 -2.87 -22.72 3.17
CA THR A 242 -2.45 -23.82 2.27
C THR A 242 -2.34 -25.17 2.98
N GLN A 243 -2.37 -25.20 4.31
CA GLN A 243 -2.23 -26.43 5.09
C GLN A 243 -3.57 -26.95 5.60
N ASN A 244 -4.39 -26.06 6.18
CA ASN A 244 -5.67 -26.46 6.80
C ASN A 244 -6.90 -25.99 6.02
N HIS A 245 -6.71 -25.30 4.89
CA HIS A 245 -7.78 -24.78 4.02
C HIS A 245 -8.76 -23.81 4.70
N ALA A 246 -8.40 -23.22 5.85
CA ALA A 246 -9.18 -22.15 6.46
C ALA A 246 -9.17 -20.91 5.54
N VAL A 247 -10.35 -20.33 5.34
CA VAL A 247 -10.57 -19.19 4.45
C VAL A 247 -10.86 -17.95 5.28
N TYR A 248 -10.16 -16.87 4.97
CA TYR A 248 -10.34 -15.55 5.57
C TYR A 248 -10.61 -14.55 4.45
N THR A 249 -11.58 -13.66 4.64
CA THR A 249 -11.99 -12.70 3.61
C THR A 249 -12.18 -11.32 4.16
N THR A 250 -11.86 -10.32 3.35
CA THR A 250 -12.25 -8.92 3.55
C THR A 250 -12.64 -8.30 2.22
N THR A 251 -13.09 -7.06 2.24
CA THR A 251 -13.41 -6.30 1.04
C THR A 251 -12.64 -4.99 1.04
N THR A 252 -12.13 -4.58 -0.11
CA THR A 252 -11.46 -3.29 -0.24
C THR A 252 -12.42 -2.13 0.00
N TRP A 253 -11.91 -1.07 0.65
CA TRP A 253 -12.61 0.21 0.75
C TRP A 253 -12.68 0.90 -0.61
N SER A 254 -13.44 1.99 -0.72
CA SER A 254 -13.50 2.78 -1.97
C SER A 254 -12.14 3.32 -2.42
N SER A 255 -11.19 3.50 -1.50
CA SER A 255 -9.81 3.86 -1.81
C SER A 255 -8.99 2.72 -2.44
N GLY A 256 -9.50 1.48 -2.44
CA GLY A 256 -8.81 0.29 -2.92
C GLY A 256 -8.06 -0.49 -1.84
N GLY A 257 -7.73 0.14 -0.72
CA GLY A 257 -7.00 -0.51 0.37
C GLY A 257 -7.79 -1.61 1.08
N TYR A 258 -7.10 -2.50 1.78
CA TYR A 258 -7.71 -3.46 2.69
C TYR A 258 -6.80 -3.82 3.88
N THR A 259 -7.44 -4.27 4.96
CA THR A 259 -6.77 -4.92 6.09
C THR A 259 -7.48 -6.24 6.38
N LEU A 260 -6.73 -7.34 6.46
CA LEU A 260 -7.22 -8.68 6.76
C LEU A 260 -6.36 -9.32 7.85
N ALA A 261 -6.92 -9.42 9.06
CA ALA A 261 -6.28 -10.15 10.14
C ALA A 261 -6.28 -11.66 9.84
N VAL A 262 -5.10 -12.29 9.87
CA VAL A 262 -4.96 -13.74 9.70
C VAL A 262 -4.03 -14.32 10.78
N PRO A 263 -4.24 -15.57 11.21
CA PRO A 263 -3.25 -16.29 12.00
C PRO A 263 -1.92 -16.45 11.24
N SER A 264 -0.86 -16.83 11.96
CA SER A 264 0.39 -17.22 11.28
C SER A 264 0.17 -18.44 10.40
N GLY A 265 0.66 -18.40 9.16
CA GLY A 265 0.53 -19.49 8.20
C GLY A 265 0.94 -19.08 6.80
N SER A 266 0.89 -20.05 5.88
CA SER A 266 1.02 -19.79 4.44
C SER A 266 -0.36 -19.74 3.80
N TYR A 267 -0.60 -18.76 2.96
CA TYR A 267 -1.90 -18.45 2.37
C TYR A 267 -1.78 -18.30 0.86
N SER A 268 -2.68 -18.93 0.11
CA SER A 268 -2.96 -18.52 -1.27
C SER A 268 -3.89 -17.30 -1.21
N VAL A 269 -3.47 -16.18 -1.81
CA VAL A 269 -4.26 -14.93 -1.78
C VAL A 269 -4.79 -14.59 -3.16
N THR A 270 -6.07 -14.26 -3.21
CA THR A 270 -6.76 -13.86 -4.43
C THR A 270 -7.63 -12.64 -4.17
N ALA A 271 -7.73 -11.78 -5.17
CA ALA A 271 -8.69 -10.68 -5.22
C ALA A 271 -9.71 -10.95 -6.32
N SER A 272 -10.99 -10.72 -6.03
CA SER A 272 -12.08 -10.93 -6.98
C SER A 272 -13.10 -9.80 -6.96
N GLY A 273 -13.45 -9.28 -8.12
CA GLY A 273 -14.42 -8.18 -8.23
C GLY A 273 -14.34 -7.47 -9.57
N ALA A 274 -15.32 -6.58 -9.81
CA ALA A 274 -15.36 -5.69 -10.97
C ALA A 274 -14.18 -4.71 -10.93
N GLY A 275 -13.63 -4.36 -12.10
CA GLY A 275 -12.41 -3.56 -12.21
C GLY A 275 -11.17 -4.40 -12.48
N LEU A 276 -11.08 -5.63 -11.94
CA LEU A 276 -9.90 -6.48 -12.07
C LEU A 276 -9.77 -7.21 -13.43
N GLY A 277 -10.80 -7.15 -14.26
CA GLY A 277 -10.82 -7.71 -15.61
C GLY A 277 -10.75 -6.65 -16.71
N ALA A 278 -10.58 -7.12 -17.94
CA ALA A 278 -10.68 -6.31 -19.16
C ALA A 278 -11.81 -5.28 -19.11
N ASN A 279 -11.52 -4.02 -19.43
CA ASN A 279 -12.50 -2.94 -19.52
C ASN A 279 -13.39 -2.81 -18.27
N GLY A 280 -12.83 -3.04 -17.08
CA GLY A 280 -13.54 -2.96 -15.81
C GLY A 280 -14.44 -4.15 -15.50
N ALA A 281 -14.34 -5.25 -16.25
CA ALA A 281 -15.10 -6.48 -15.96
C ALA A 281 -14.69 -7.11 -14.62
N SER A 282 -15.53 -8.02 -14.12
CA SER A 282 -15.19 -8.84 -12.96
C SER A 282 -14.17 -9.90 -13.33
N ASN A 283 -13.15 -10.08 -12.48
CA ASN A 283 -12.13 -11.10 -12.65
C ASN A 283 -11.59 -11.56 -11.29
N VAL A 284 -10.83 -12.65 -11.29
CA VAL A 284 -10.05 -13.12 -10.15
C VAL A 284 -8.56 -13.01 -10.49
N VAL A 285 -7.81 -12.27 -9.68
CA VAL A 285 -6.35 -12.17 -9.77
C VAL A 285 -5.73 -12.76 -8.50
N SER A 286 -4.51 -13.27 -8.59
CA SER A 286 -3.82 -13.89 -7.46
C SER A 286 -2.42 -13.31 -7.30
N ASP A 287 -2.03 -13.09 -6.05
CA ASP A 287 -0.66 -12.73 -5.65
C ASP A 287 0.17 -13.99 -5.29
N GLY A 288 -0.35 -15.17 -5.61
CA GLY A 288 0.28 -16.44 -5.29
C GLY A 288 0.20 -16.80 -3.81
N THR A 289 1.27 -17.40 -3.29
CA THR A 289 1.36 -17.86 -1.90
C THR A 289 2.22 -16.91 -1.07
N VAL A 290 1.62 -16.35 -0.01
CA VAL A 290 2.30 -15.48 0.97
C VAL A 290 2.44 -16.21 2.30
N THR A 291 3.46 -15.89 3.09
CA THR A 291 3.65 -16.45 4.44
C THR A 291 3.57 -15.35 5.48
N VAL A 292 2.55 -15.42 6.33
CA VAL A 292 2.33 -14.50 7.43
C VAL A 292 2.88 -15.12 8.70
N GLY A 293 3.84 -14.45 9.33
CA GLY A 293 4.41 -14.84 10.62
C GLY A 293 3.98 -13.88 11.71
N SER A 294 4.95 -13.38 12.48
CA SER A 294 4.74 -12.32 13.47
C SER A 294 4.71 -10.91 12.90
N LEU A 295 4.94 -10.76 11.59
CA LEU A 295 4.97 -9.48 10.88
C LEU A 295 3.83 -9.42 9.85
N ASN A 296 3.37 -8.21 9.57
CA ASN A 296 2.44 -7.95 8.47
C ASN A 296 3.07 -8.26 7.12
N VAL A 297 2.23 -8.53 6.13
CA VAL A 297 2.63 -8.81 4.75
C VAL A 297 1.72 -8.04 3.80
N GLU A 298 2.33 -7.47 2.77
CA GLU A 298 1.66 -6.72 1.71
C GLU A 298 1.31 -7.65 0.55
N ALA A 299 0.13 -7.45 -0.05
CA ALA A 299 -0.29 -8.10 -1.28
C ALA A 299 -1.22 -7.16 -2.07
N ASP A 300 -0.73 -6.66 -3.20
CA ASP A 300 -1.44 -5.71 -4.04
C ASP A 300 -2.04 -6.36 -5.28
N PHE A 301 -3.09 -5.74 -5.84
CA PHE A 301 -3.85 -6.31 -6.94
C PHE A 301 -4.18 -5.27 -8.01
N THR A 302 -3.65 -5.48 -9.21
CA THR A 302 -4.00 -4.68 -10.39
C THR A 302 -4.79 -5.51 -11.40
N PRO A 303 -5.58 -4.88 -12.29
CA PRO A 303 -6.34 -5.59 -13.31
C PRO A 303 -5.45 -6.45 -14.21
N SER A 304 -5.95 -7.63 -14.55
CA SER A 304 -5.35 -8.44 -15.61
C SER A 304 -5.54 -7.72 -16.94
N THR A 305 -4.45 -7.32 -17.59
CA THR A 305 -4.45 -6.66 -18.92
C THR A 305 -4.90 -7.63 -20.01
N THR A 306 -6.19 -7.91 -20.08
CA THR A 306 -6.83 -8.54 -21.24
C THR A 306 -7.45 -7.43 -22.09
N SER A 307 -6.68 -6.85 -23.01
CA SER A 307 -7.23 -5.91 -23.99
C SER A 307 -8.24 -6.63 -24.88
N SER A 308 -9.51 -6.22 -24.82
CA SER A 308 -10.53 -6.67 -25.76
C SER A 308 -10.18 -6.21 -27.18
N GLY A 309 -9.67 -7.13 -28.00
CA GLY A 309 -9.64 -6.94 -29.45
C GLY A 309 -11.06 -7.04 -30.00
N GLY A 310 -11.77 -5.91 -30.07
CA GLY A 310 -13.02 -5.83 -30.82
C GLY A 310 -12.76 -6.12 -32.29
N THR A 311 -13.41 -7.15 -32.82
CA THR A 311 -13.61 -7.27 -34.27
C THR A 311 -15.11 -7.36 -34.53
N ALA A 312 -15.61 -6.38 -35.27
CA ALA A 312 -16.97 -6.37 -35.78
C ALA A 312 -17.19 -7.50 -36.80
N GLY A 313 -18.32 -8.20 -36.67
CA GLY A 313 -19.02 -8.85 -37.78
C GLY A 313 -18.77 -10.36 -37.98
N GLY A 314 -19.82 -11.16 -37.77
CA GLY A 314 -20.03 -12.38 -38.56
C GLY A 314 -20.28 -13.70 -37.82
N THR A 315 -21.54 -13.90 -37.43
CA THR A 315 -22.30 -15.17 -37.47
C THR A 315 -21.92 -16.33 -36.53
N ALA A 316 -22.98 -16.86 -35.90
CA ALA A 316 -23.02 -17.96 -34.94
C ALA A 316 -22.31 -19.26 -35.37
N GLY A 317 -21.65 -19.90 -34.39
CA GLY A 317 -21.17 -21.27 -34.45
C GLY A 317 -20.75 -21.77 -33.07
N THR A 318 -21.61 -22.57 -32.45
CA THR A 318 -21.42 -23.29 -31.19
C THR A 318 -20.23 -24.27 -31.24
N GLY A 319 -19.34 -24.22 -30.25
CA GLY A 319 -18.31 -25.25 -30.03
C GLY A 319 -17.39 -24.90 -28.85
N GLY A 320 -17.49 -25.66 -27.76
CA GLY A 320 -16.64 -25.52 -26.58
C GLY A 320 -15.19 -25.92 -26.84
N GLY A 321 -14.27 -25.23 -26.16
CA GLY A 321 -12.85 -25.53 -26.13
C GLY A 321 -12.15 -24.62 -25.12
N SER A 322 -12.08 -25.06 -23.87
CA SER A 322 -11.23 -24.46 -22.84
C SER A 322 -9.77 -24.65 -23.22
N ASN A 323 -9.10 -23.64 -23.76
CA ASN A 323 -7.65 -23.67 -23.85
C ASN A 323 -7.06 -23.22 -22.51
N ASN A 324 -7.01 -24.19 -21.59
CA ASN A 324 -6.06 -24.19 -20.48
C ASN A 324 -4.67 -23.95 -21.06
N SER A 325 -4.08 -22.80 -20.78
CA SER A 325 -2.87 -22.35 -21.46
C SER A 325 -1.75 -22.21 -20.43
N THR A 326 -0.73 -23.05 -20.57
CA THR A 326 0.39 -23.17 -19.61
C THR A 326 1.36 -22.02 -19.81
N PRO A 327 1.62 -21.18 -18.78
CA PRO A 327 2.62 -20.12 -18.85
C PRO A 327 4.01 -20.62 -19.22
N PRO A 328 4.84 -19.78 -19.85
CA PRO A 328 6.25 -20.08 -20.03
C PRO A 328 6.94 -20.35 -18.69
N THR A 329 7.99 -21.16 -18.73
CA THR A 329 8.88 -21.41 -17.60
C THR A 329 10.25 -20.82 -17.89
N ALA A 330 11.04 -20.56 -16.85
CA ALA A 330 12.38 -20.00 -16.99
C ALA A 330 13.38 -20.74 -16.11
N VAL A 331 14.61 -20.88 -16.61
CA VAL A 331 15.73 -21.45 -15.87
C VAL A 331 16.93 -20.52 -15.95
N LEU A 332 17.50 -20.19 -14.79
CA LEU A 332 18.72 -19.39 -14.67
C LEU A 332 19.97 -20.23 -15.02
N SER A 333 20.83 -19.67 -15.86
CA SER A 333 22.20 -20.14 -16.10
C SER A 333 23.18 -19.02 -15.78
N ALA A 334 23.81 -19.11 -14.60
CA ALA A 334 24.68 -18.08 -14.06
C ALA A 334 25.91 -18.71 -13.38
N LYS A 335 27.07 -18.04 -13.47
CA LYS A 335 28.33 -18.50 -12.86
C LYS A 335 28.75 -17.52 -11.78
N SER A 336 29.44 -17.98 -10.74
CA SER A 336 30.03 -17.05 -9.78
C SER A 336 31.06 -16.13 -10.45
N LEU A 337 31.04 -14.85 -10.10
CA LEU A 337 32.01 -13.87 -10.52
C LEU A 337 33.16 -13.84 -9.51
N ASN A 338 34.36 -14.28 -9.91
CA ASN A 338 35.52 -14.42 -9.01
C ASN A 338 36.70 -13.51 -9.38
N ALA A 339 36.42 -12.42 -10.10
CA ALA A 339 37.42 -11.40 -10.46
C ALA A 339 36.74 -10.05 -10.70
N VAL A 340 37.49 -8.97 -10.53
CA VAL A 340 37.04 -7.60 -10.81
C VAL A 340 36.55 -7.48 -12.25
N ALA A 341 35.31 -6.99 -12.44
CA ALA A 341 34.69 -6.85 -13.75
C ALA A 341 33.85 -5.59 -13.87
N SER A 342 33.76 -4.99 -15.06
CA SER A 342 32.92 -3.81 -15.33
C SER A 342 31.45 -4.15 -15.58
N SER A 343 31.12 -5.44 -15.73
CA SER A 343 29.76 -5.93 -15.93
C SER A 343 29.69 -7.40 -15.57
N TYR A 344 28.49 -7.88 -15.26
CA TYR A 344 28.22 -9.30 -15.05
C TYR A 344 27.12 -9.75 -16.01
N THR A 345 27.35 -10.83 -16.76
CA THR A 345 26.36 -11.38 -17.71
C THR A 345 25.94 -12.77 -17.30
N PHE A 346 24.66 -13.05 -17.44
CA PHE A 346 24.07 -14.36 -17.21
C PHE A 346 22.95 -14.59 -18.22
N THR A 347 22.43 -15.81 -18.24
CA THR A 347 21.43 -16.20 -19.22
C THR A 347 20.20 -16.78 -18.55
N ILE A 348 19.02 -16.42 -19.03
CA ILE A 348 17.76 -17.10 -18.72
C ILE A 348 17.32 -17.90 -19.95
N THR A 349 16.92 -19.15 -19.75
CA THR A 349 16.27 -19.93 -20.80
C THR A 349 14.78 -19.98 -20.54
N TYR A 350 14.00 -19.29 -21.37
CA TYR A 350 12.54 -19.31 -21.34
C TYR A 350 12.03 -20.45 -22.23
N THR A 351 11.07 -21.24 -21.73
CA THR A 351 10.47 -22.38 -22.44
C THR A 351 8.97 -22.31 -22.35
N GLY A 352 8.30 -22.24 -23.50
CA GLY A 352 6.84 -22.22 -23.62
C GLY A 352 6.32 -23.42 -24.40
N THR A 353 5.02 -23.68 -24.26
CA THR A 353 4.30 -24.61 -25.14
C THR A 353 4.03 -23.96 -26.51
N THR A 354 3.97 -22.63 -26.55
CA THR A 354 3.98 -21.78 -27.75
C THR A 354 5.27 -20.93 -27.82
N ALA A 355 5.50 -20.26 -28.95
CA ALA A 355 6.72 -19.48 -29.17
C ALA A 355 6.79 -18.31 -28.18
N ILE A 356 7.94 -18.01 -27.60
CA ILE A 356 8.09 -16.87 -26.68
C ILE A 356 8.20 -15.56 -27.46
N SER A 357 7.49 -14.53 -27.01
CA SER A 357 7.42 -13.21 -27.64
C SER A 357 8.72 -12.43 -27.40
N ALA A 358 9.61 -12.41 -28.39
CA ALA A 358 10.92 -11.77 -28.24
C ALA A 358 10.85 -10.25 -28.05
N SER A 359 9.73 -9.61 -28.40
CA SER A 359 9.48 -8.18 -28.16
C SER A 359 9.29 -7.83 -26.69
N THR A 360 9.04 -8.82 -25.83
CA THR A 360 8.87 -8.57 -24.39
C THR A 360 10.18 -8.45 -23.62
N PHE A 361 11.30 -8.92 -24.18
CA PHE A 361 12.56 -8.90 -23.46
C PHE A 361 13.14 -7.49 -23.33
N ASP A 362 13.24 -6.99 -22.10
CA ASP A 362 13.73 -5.67 -21.77
C ASP A 362 14.44 -5.61 -20.40
N LYS A 363 14.52 -4.41 -19.80
CA LYS A 363 15.16 -4.22 -18.47
C LYS A 363 14.23 -4.53 -17.30
N ASN A 364 12.94 -4.70 -17.55
CA ASN A 364 11.90 -4.89 -16.56
C ASN A 364 11.59 -6.35 -16.30
N ASP A 365 12.01 -7.27 -17.18
CA ASP A 365 11.89 -8.73 -17.05
C ASP A 365 12.29 -9.29 -15.69
N LEU A 366 13.39 -8.78 -15.14
CA LEU A 366 14.05 -9.36 -13.99
C LEU A 366 14.24 -8.33 -12.88
N VAL A 367 14.17 -8.81 -11.65
CA VAL A 367 14.73 -8.13 -10.48
C VAL A 367 15.80 -9.02 -9.84
N ILE A 368 16.94 -8.42 -9.51
CA ILE A 368 18.03 -9.10 -8.84
C ILE A 368 18.22 -8.47 -7.48
N THR A 369 18.07 -9.27 -6.42
CA THR A 369 18.36 -8.83 -5.06
C THR A 369 19.71 -9.36 -4.62
N GLY A 370 20.42 -8.64 -3.76
CA GLY A 370 21.73 -9.04 -3.28
C GLY A 370 22.07 -8.48 -1.89
N PRO A 371 23.31 -8.67 -1.42
CA PRO A 371 23.76 -8.16 -0.13
C PRO A 371 23.60 -6.65 -0.02
N ASN A 372 23.51 -6.15 1.22
CA ASN A 372 23.44 -4.71 1.52
C ASN A 372 22.29 -3.98 0.80
N GLY A 373 21.15 -4.65 0.61
CA GLY A 373 19.98 -4.06 -0.03
C GLY A 373 20.11 -3.87 -1.54
N TYR A 374 21.12 -4.48 -2.18
CA TYR A 374 21.27 -4.39 -3.63
C TYR A 374 19.99 -4.83 -4.33
N ARG A 375 19.42 -3.96 -5.17
CA ARG A 375 18.31 -4.27 -6.07
C ARG A 375 18.62 -3.74 -7.46
N GLY A 376 18.93 -4.65 -8.38
CA GLY A 376 19.34 -4.33 -9.74
C GLY A 376 18.32 -4.82 -10.77
N LYS A 377 18.07 -4.00 -11.78
CA LYS A 377 17.39 -4.38 -13.02
C LYS A 377 18.45 -4.61 -14.10
N PRO A 378 18.68 -5.85 -14.56
CA PRO A 378 19.67 -6.10 -15.59
C PRO A 378 19.14 -5.60 -16.95
N THR A 379 20.07 -5.21 -17.83
CA THR A 379 19.73 -4.82 -19.21
C THR A 379 19.65 -6.04 -20.12
N PHE A 380 18.61 -6.13 -20.95
CA PHE A 380 18.55 -7.08 -22.07
C PHE A 380 19.70 -6.83 -23.06
N ILE A 381 20.33 -7.91 -23.54
CA ILE A 381 21.43 -7.85 -24.53
C ILE A 381 21.08 -8.58 -25.83
N SER A 382 20.61 -9.83 -25.73
CA SER A 382 20.32 -10.64 -26.91
C SER A 382 19.43 -11.83 -26.56
N ALA A 383 18.59 -12.26 -27.50
CA ALA A 383 17.84 -13.51 -27.42
C ALA A 383 18.22 -14.42 -28.60
N VAL A 384 18.40 -15.72 -28.32
CA VAL A 384 18.61 -16.75 -29.35
C VAL A 384 17.46 -17.74 -29.30
N ALA A 385 16.66 -17.74 -30.37
CA ALA A 385 15.51 -18.62 -30.52
C ALA A 385 15.91 -20.02 -30.99
N SER A 386 15.24 -21.04 -30.46
CA SER A 386 15.30 -22.42 -30.93
C SER A 386 13.91 -23.07 -30.81
N SER A 387 13.75 -24.29 -31.33
CA SER A 387 12.47 -25.02 -31.27
C SER A 387 11.28 -24.20 -31.79
N ALA A 388 11.45 -23.56 -32.95
CA ALA A 388 10.46 -22.65 -33.55
C ALA A 388 10.03 -21.49 -32.62
N GLY A 389 10.97 -20.96 -31.83
CA GLY A 389 10.73 -19.84 -30.91
C GLY A 389 10.20 -20.25 -29.54
N LYS A 390 9.86 -21.53 -29.33
CA LYS A 390 9.36 -22.04 -28.03
C LYS A 390 10.41 -22.04 -26.94
N VAL A 391 11.69 -22.02 -27.32
CA VAL A 391 12.82 -21.88 -26.40
C VAL A 391 13.59 -20.62 -26.77
N GLN A 392 13.67 -19.66 -25.85
CA GLN A 392 14.47 -18.43 -25.99
C GLN A 392 15.57 -18.42 -24.95
N LYS A 393 16.82 -18.40 -25.42
CA LYS A 393 17.99 -18.21 -24.56
C LYS A 393 18.35 -16.72 -24.53
N VAL A 394 18.01 -16.04 -23.44
CA VAL A 394 18.11 -14.59 -23.29
C VAL A 394 19.28 -14.21 -22.41
N THR A 395 20.18 -13.40 -22.94
CA THR A 395 21.36 -12.90 -22.22
C THR A 395 21.06 -11.52 -21.65
N TYR A 396 21.30 -11.38 -20.35
CA TYR A 396 21.17 -10.13 -19.62
C TYR A 396 22.51 -9.67 -19.09
N ARG A 397 22.66 -8.35 -18.92
CA ARG A 397 23.84 -7.72 -18.32
C ARG A 397 23.44 -6.91 -17.10
N LEU A 398 24.02 -7.26 -15.96
CA LEU A 398 23.94 -6.53 -14.71
C LEU A 398 25.14 -5.61 -14.56
N SER A 399 24.87 -4.32 -14.38
CA SER A 399 25.88 -3.32 -14.07
C SER A 399 26.22 -3.34 -12.58
N PRO A 400 27.50 -3.17 -12.21
CA PRO A 400 27.88 -2.98 -10.81
C PRO A 400 27.24 -1.69 -10.25
N PRO A 401 27.00 -1.62 -8.92
CA PRO A 401 26.53 -0.39 -8.27
C PRO A 401 27.46 0.81 -8.51
N ALA A 402 28.77 0.55 -8.58
CA ALA A 402 29.79 1.51 -8.98
C ALA A 402 30.44 1.10 -10.31
N LYS A 403 31.60 1.67 -10.65
CA LYS A 403 32.27 1.42 -11.95
C LYS A 403 32.74 -0.03 -12.17
N LYS A 404 32.92 -0.83 -11.10
CA LYS A 404 33.41 -2.22 -11.17
C LYS A 404 32.78 -3.07 -10.06
N TRP A 405 32.49 -4.33 -10.37
CA TRP A 405 32.31 -5.39 -9.37
C TRP A 405 33.65 -5.61 -8.67
N SER A 406 33.63 -5.65 -7.34
CA SER A 406 34.80 -5.78 -6.46
C SER A 406 34.39 -6.51 -5.20
N ALA A 407 35.35 -6.85 -4.33
CA ALA A 407 35.12 -7.52 -3.04
C ALA A 407 34.07 -6.80 -2.15
N LEU A 408 33.84 -5.50 -2.37
CA LEU A 408 32.77 -4.73 -1.69
C LEU A 408 31.36 -5.28 -1.95
N TYR A 409 31.18 -5.98 -3.07
CA TYR A 409 29.90 -6.51 -3.52
C TYR A 409 29.84 -8.04 -3.42
N ASP A 410 30.72 -8.64 -2.63
CA ASP A 410 30.72 -10.08 -2.43
C ASP A 410 29.44 -10.55 -1.74
N GLY A 411 28.89 -11.66 -2.23
CA GLY A 411 27.75 -12.33 -1.63
C GLY A 411 26.81 -12.98 -2.64
N VAL A 412 25.60 -13.30 -2.18
CA VAL A 412 24.61 -14.09 -2.93
C VAL A 412 23.56 -13.18 -3.54
N TYR A 413 23.39 -13.30 -4.85
CA TYR A 413 22.44 -12.50 -5.64
C TYR A 413 21.33 -13.40 -6.16
N HIS A 414 20.08 -13.15 -5.74
CA HIS A 414 18.90 -13.90 -6.15
C HIS A 414 18.27 -13.26 -7.38
N VAL A 415 17.85 -14.09 -8.35
CA VAL A 415 17.30 -13.63 -9.63
C VAL A 415 15.83 -14.04 -9.71
N TYR A 416 14.95 -13.04 -9.84
CA TYR A 416 13.52 -13.24 -9.99
C TYR A 416 13.10 -12.79 -11.39
N VAL A 417 12.28 -13.60 -12.06
CA VAL A 417 11.42 -13.10 -13.15
C VAL A 417 10.27 -12.36 -12.50
N ARG A 418 9.99 -11.15 -12.97
CA ARG A 418 8.83 -10.36 -12.54
C ARG A 418 7.59 -10.87 -13.27
N ALA A 419 6.47 -10.90 -12.56
CA ALA A 419 5.19 -11.28 -13.16
C ALA A 419 4.89 -10.39 -14.37
N ASN A 420 4.27 -10.96 -15.40
CA ASN A 420 3.73 -10.20 -16.54
C ASN A 420 4.76 -9.44 -17.37
N GLN A 421 6.03 -9.86 -17.33
CA GLN A 421 7.06 -9.25 -18.17
C GLN A 421 7.40 -10.08 -19.40
N VAL A 422 7.46 -11.41 -19.27
CA VAL A 422 7.77 -12.31 -20.40
C VAL A 422 6.54 -13.10 -20.78
N GLU A 423 6.12 -13.01 -22.04
CA GLU A 423 4.95 -13.71 -22.58
C GLU A 423 5.33 -14.71 -23.69
N ASP A 424 4.43 -15.63 -23.98
CA ASP A 424 4.42 -16.35 -25.26
C ASP A 424 3.44 -15.75 -26.27
N MET A 425 3.54 -16.20 -27.52
CA MET A 425 2.70 -15.76 -28.64
C MET A 425 1.24 -16.22 -28.51
N ALA A 426 0.91 -17.01 -27.48
CA ALA A 426 -0.46 -17.31 -27.08
C ALA A 426 -0.97 -16.36 -25.99
N GLY A 427 -0.18 -15.36 -25.59
CA GLY A 427 -0.53 -14.34 -24.60
C GLY A 427 -0.38 -14.80 -23.15
N ASN A 428 0.34 -15.90 -22.89
CA ASN A 428 0.57 -16.37 -21.53
C ASN A 428 1.81 -15.71 -20.94
N PHE A 429 1.61 -14.92 -19.88
CA PHE A 429 2.71 -14.32 -19.14
C PHE A 429 3.29 -15.24 -18.07
N MET A 430 4.59 -15.13 -17.86
CA MET A 430 5.26 -15.75 -16.72
C MET A 430 4.78 -15.16 -15.39
N PRO A 431 4.45 -15.99 -14.39
CA PRO A 431 4.25 -15.51 -13.02
C PRO A 431 5.60 -15.13 -12.39
N GLN A 432 5.56 -14.33 -11.32
CA GLN A 432 6.78 -14.03 -10.56
C GLN A 432 7.42 -15.33 -10.07
N THR A 433 8.69 -15.53 -10.39
CA THR A 433 9.39 -16.80 -10.08
C THR A 433 10.82 -16.51 -9.66
N LEU A 434 11.23 -17.01 -8.48
CA LEU A 434 12.64 -17.10 -8.10
C LEU A 434 13.32 -18.16 -8.96
N LEU A 435 14.23 -17.75 -9.84
CA LEU A 435 14.92 -18.67 -10.77
C LEU A 435 16.16 -19.32 -10.16
N GLY A 436 16.71 -18.72 -9.10
CA GLY A 436 17.93 -19.17 -8.44
C GLY A 436 18.80 -18.00 -8.04
N TYR A 437 20.11 -18.25 -7.90
CA TYR A 437 21.08 -17.25 -7.49
C TYR A 437 22.43 -17.41 -8.18
N PHE A 438 23.25 -16.36 -8.12
CA PHE A 438 24.68 -16.42 -8.39
C PHE A 438 25.47 -15.79 -7.23
N LYS A 439 26.80 -15.90 -7.26
CA LYS A 439 27.67 -15.32 -6.23
C LYS A 439 28.69 -14.38 -6.83
N ILE A 440 28.98 -13.30 -6.14
CA ILE A 440 30.16 -12.48 -6.36
C ILE A 440 31.15 -12.81 -5.23
N ARG A 441 32.40 -13.13 -5.60
CA ARG A 441 33.47 -13.61 -4.72
C ARG A 441 34.84 -13.15 -5.25
N ILE A 442 35.09 -11.85 -5.22
CA ILE A 442 36.20 -11.18 -5.93
C ILE A 442 37.42 -10.98 -5.05
#